data_AF-A0A3N4NN02-F1
#
_entry.id   AF-A0A3N4NN02-F1
#
_cell.length_a   1.000
_cell.length_b   1.000
_cell.length_c   1.000
_cell.angle_alpha   90.00
_cell.angle_beta   90.00
_cell.angle_gamma   90.00
#
_symmetry.space_group_name_H-M   'P 1'
#
loop_
_entity.id
_entity.type
_entity.pdbx_description
1 polymer ?
#
loop_
_entity_poly.entity_id
_entity_poly.type
_entity_poly.pdbx_seq_one_letter_code
_entity_poly.pdbx_strand_id
1 'polypeptide(L)'
;MILLISSEYDTTTNIVANWLVKLKVKFKRLNFENQHNLNWFLINNKESCLKINGFDFSNVKVVWHRRGRLRHVPVSLNNAGNLYN
;
A
#
# COMPACT_ATOMS: atom_id res chain seq x y z
N MET A 1 -3.56 -13.11 -1.74
CA MET A 1 -4.45 -11.93 -1.87
C MET A 1 -3.67 -10.80 -2.52
N ILE A 2 -4.33 -9.94 -3.30
CA ILE A 2 -3.70 -8.77 -3.93
C ILE A 2 -3.90 -7.54 -3.03
N LEU A 3 -2.85 -6.75 -2.82
CA LEU A 3 -2.93 -5.44 -2.17
C LEU A 3 -2.83 -4.34 -3.22
N LEU A 4 -3.83 -3.48 -3.32
CA LEU A 4 -3.81 -2.29 -4.15
C LEU A 4 -3.48 -1.06 -3.29
N ILE A 5 -2.38 -0.38 -3.59
CA ILE A 5 -2.02 0.91 -2.99
C ILE A 5 -2.32 1.98 -4.03
N SER A 6 -3.34 2.79 -3.76
CA SER A 6 -4.05 3.57 -4.77
C SER A 6 -4.56 4.91 -4.25
N SER A 7 -5.33 5.61 -5.08
CA SER A 7 -6.07 6.82 -4.74
C SER A 7 -7.54 6.61 -5.09
N GLU A 8 -8.47 7.21 -4.34
CA GLU A 8 -9.91 7.19 -4.68
C GLU A 8 -10.19 7.84 -6.04
N TYR A 9 -9.35 8.81 -6.42
CA TYR A 9 -9.47 9.57 -7.65
C TYR A 9 -8.78 8.91 -8.85
N ASP A 10 -8.10 7.77 -8.67
CA ASP A 10 -7.37 7.10 -9.76
C ASP A 10 -8.29 6.18 -10.58
N THR A 11 -8.70 6.66 -11.75
CA THR A 11 -9.60 5.95 -12.69
C THR A 11 -9.05 4.59 -13.11
N THR A 12 -7.74 4.50 -13.38
CA THR A 12 -7.12 3.23 -13.81
C THR A 12 -7.23 2.16 -12.74
N THR A 13 -7.02 2.52 -11.47
CA THR A 13 -7.14 1.59 -10.36
C THR A 13 -8.59 1.19 -10.10
N ASN A 14 -9.56 2.07 -10.35
CA ASN A 14 -10.99 1.73 -10.27
C ASN A 14 -11.37 0.64 -11.29
N ILE A 15 -10.90 0.75 -12.53
CA ILE A 15 -11.15 -0.26 -13.58
C ILE A 15 -10.58 -1.62 -13.18
N VAL A 16 -9.33 -1.63 -12.68
CA VAL A 16 -8.66 -2.84 -12.18
C VAL A 16 -9.44 -3.48 -11.05
N ALA A 17 -9.85 -2.69 -10.04
CA ALA A 17 -10.63 -3.20 -8.92
C ALA A 17 -11.93 -3.85 -9.41
N ASN A 18 -12.61 -3.25 -10.38
CA ASN A 18 -13.81 -3.82 -10.99
C ASN A 18 -13.54 -5.16 -11.69
N TRP A 19 -12.41 -5.32 -12.37
CA TRP A 19 -12.01 -6.61 -12.94
C TRP A 19 -11.75 -7.66 -11.85
N LEU A 20 -11.06 -7.30 -10.77
CA LEU A 20 -10.82 -8.22 -9.66
C LEU A 20 -12.12 -8.69 -8.99
N VAL A 21 -13.11 -7.79 -8.85
CA VAL A 21 -14.46 -8.15 -8.38
C VAL A 21 -15.12 -9.14 -9.33
N LYS A 22 -15.13 -8.85 -10.65
CA LYS A 22 -15.73 -9.73 -11.67
C LYS A 22 -15.08 -11.12 -11.70
N LEU A 23 -13.77 -11.18 -11.53
CA LEU A 23 -12.99 -12.42 -11.50
C LEU A 23 -13.04 -13.12 -10.13
N LYS A 24 -13.75 -12.57 -9.13
CA LYS A 24 -13.84 -13.09 -7.76
C LYS A 24 -12.47 -13.29 -7.10
N VAL A 25 -11.50 -12.43 -7.44
CA VAL A 25 -10.16 -12.48 -6.86
C VAL A 25 -10.15 -11.70 -5.54
N LYS A 26 -9.62 -12.31 -4.48
CA LYS A 26 -9.51 -11.65 -3.16
C LYS A 26 -8.45 -10.54 -3.21
N PHE A 27 -8.88 -9.30 -2.98
CA PHE A 27 -8.00 -8.14 -2.86
C PHE A 27 -8.37 -7.22 -1.71
N LYS A 28 -7.39 -6.44 -1.25
CA LYS A 28 -7.57 -5.30 -0.34
C LYS A 28 -7.09 -4.05 -1.04
N ARG A 29 -7.86 -2.97 -0.95
CA ARG A 29 -7.49 -1.66 -1.47
C ARG A 29 -7.21 -0.71 -0.30
N LEU A 30 -6.07 -0.05 -0.36
CA LEU A 30 -5.71 1.07 0.49
C LEU A 30 -5.66 2.32 -0.38
N ASN A 31 -6.49 3.29 -0.05
CA ASN A 31 -6.46 4.60 -0.68
C ASN A 31 -5.58 5.52 0.14
N PHE A 32 -4.71 6.26 -0.53
CA PHE A 32 -3.79 7.20 0.10
C PHE A 32 -4.52 8.30 0.86
N GLU A 33 -5.68 8.74 0.38
CA GLU A 33 -6.51 9.78 1.01
C GLU A 33 -6.94 9.38 2.42
N ASN A 34 -7.20 8.08 2.62
CA ASN A 34 -7.67 7.54 3.89
C ASN A 34 -6.51 7.51 4.90
N GLN A 35 -6.77 8.02 6.10
CA GLN A 35 -5.84 7.88 7.21
C GLN A 35 -5.81 6.42 7.67
N HIS A 36 -4.68 5.75 7.43
CA HIS A 36 -4.43 4.41 7.92
C HIS A 36 -3.47 4.52 9.10
N ASN A 37 -3.95 4.21 10.30
CA ASN A 37 -3.09 4.18 11.48
C ASN A 37 -2.34 2.85 11.50
N LEU A 38 -1.02 2.93 11.62
CA LEU A 38 -0.19 1.77 11.82
C LEU A 38 -0.40 1.27 13.25
N ASN A 39 -0.97 0.08 13.40
CA ASN A 39 -1.15 -0.51 14.74
C ASN A 39 0.13 -1.19 15.21
N TRP A 40 0.80 -1.92 14.32
CA TRP A 40 1.98 -2.69 14.67
C TRP A 40 2.86 -2.97 13.44
N PHE A 41 4.17 -2.83 13.61
CA PHE A 41 5.18 -3.10 12.59
C PHE A 41 6.41 -3.73 13.24
N LEU A 42 6.82 -4.88 12.73
CA LEU A 42 8.07 -5.54 13.07
C LEU A 42 8.75 -5.96 11.78
N ILE A 43 10.03 -5.62 11.67
CA ILE A 43 10.90 -6.15 10.63
C ILE A 43 12.24 -6.51 11.28
N ASN A 44 12.67 -7.75 11.11
CA ASN A 44 14.00 -8.21 11.49
C ASN A 44 14.48 -9.25 10.46
N ASN A 45 15.69 -9.77 10.63
CA ASN A 45 16.29 -10.73 9.68
C ASN A 45 15.59 -12.11 9.65
N LYS A 46 14.61 -12.37 10.52
CA LYS A 46 13.89 -13.64 10.65
C LYS A 46 12.41 -13.52 10.30
N GLU A 47 11.80 -12.37 10.58
CA GLU A 47 10.36 -12.16 10.44
C GLU A 47 10.02 -10.73 10.04
N SER A 48 8.94 -10.61 9.28
CA SER A 48 8.26 -9.36 9.00
C SER A 48 6.80 -9.54 9.33
N CYS A 49 6.24 -8.66 10.14
CA CYS A 49 4.80 -8.65 10.37
C CYS A 49 4.30 -7.20 10.44
N LEU A 50 3.12 -6.98 9.86
CA LEU A 50 2.52 -5.68 9.66
C LEU A 50 1.03 -5.82 9.93
N LYS A 51 0.50 -4.94 10.78
CA LYS A 51 -0.95 -4.83 11.02
C LYS A 51 -1.38 -3.37 10.90
N ILE A 52 -2.36 -3.13 10.03
CA ILE A 52 -2.96 -1.81 9.77
C ILE A 52 -4.47 -1.95 9.90
N ASN A 53 -5.07 -1.14 10.77
CA ASN A 53 -6.49 -1.21 11.13
C ASN A 53 -6.97 -2.65 11.42
N GLY A 54 -6.15 -3.43 12.17
CA GLY A 54 -6.44 -4.83 12.50
C GLY A 54 -6.33 -5.82 11.34
N PHE A 55 -5.94 -5.38 10.14
CA PHE A 55 -5.74 -6.24 8.99
C PHE A 55 -4.38 -6.93 9.05
N ASP A 56 -4.37 -8.25 8.93
CA ASP A 56 -3.16 -9.06 8.81
C ASP A 56 -2.71 -9.16 7.34
N PHE A 57 -1.49 -8.68 7.07
CA PHE A 57 -0.89 -8.67 5.75
C PHE A 57 -0.15 -9.96 5.39
N SER A 58 -0.05 -10.94 6.29
CA SER A 58 0.62 -12.24 6.07
C SER A 58 0.17 -12.98 4.80
N ASN A 59 -1.09 -12.78 4.39
CA ASN A 59 -1.71 -13.45 3.24
C ASN A 59 -1.62 -12.65 1.92
N VAL A 60 -0.99 -11.47 1.93
CA VAL A 60 -0.73 -10.68 0.72
C VAL A 60 0.38 -11.36 -0.08
N LYS A 61 0.09 -11.71 -1.34
CA LYS A 61 1.04 -12.36 -2.25
C LYS A 61 1.54 -11.44 -3.34
N VAL A 62 0.76 -10.40 -3.67
CA VAL A 62 1.05 -9.46 -4.76
C VAL A 62 0.67 -8.07 -4.28
N VAL A 63 1.54 -7.10 -4.54
CA VAL A 63 1.31 -5.68 -4.26
C VAL A 63 1.29 -4.92 -5.58
N TRP A 64 0.19 -4.24 -5.86
CA TRP A 64 0.11 -3.23 -6.91
C TRP A 64 0.28 -1.85 -6.27
N HIS A 65 1.48 -1.30 -6.38
CA HIS A 65 1.78 0.05 -5.92
C HIS A 65 1.56 1.07 -7.05
N ARG A 66 0.36 1.67 -7.13
CA ARG A 66 -0.02 2.58 -8.23
C ARG A 66 0.06 4.06 -7.85
N ARG A 67 -0.46 4.40 -6.67
CA ARG A 67 -0.48 5.76 -6.09
C ARG A 67 -0.23 5.66 -4.60
N GLY A 68 0.21 6.76 -4.02
CA GLY A 68 0.56 6.85 -2.61
C GLY A 68 1.96 7.40 -2.43
N ARG A 69 2.16 8.07 -1.30
CA ARG A 69 3.45 8.56 -0.85
C ARG A 69 3.59 8.18 0.62
N LEU A 70 4.80 7.89 1.07
CA LEU A 70 5.05 7.84 2.50
C LEU A 70 4.83 9.26 3.04
N ARG A 71 3.78 9.46 3.83
CA ARG A 71 3.62 10.69 4.60
C ARG A 71 4.57 10.60 5.79
N HIS A 72 5.14 11.74 6.21
CA HIS A 72 6.07 11.82 7.34
C HIS A 72 7.45 11.17 7.11
N VAL A 73 7.86 11.04 5.86
CA VAL A 73 9.30 10.95 5.60
C VAL A 73 9.93 12.25 6.11
N PRO A 74 10.97 12.20 6.95
CA PRO A 74 11.74 13.38 7.34
C PRO A 74 12.03 14.25 6.12
N VAL A 75 11.90 15.58 6.25
CA VAL A 75 12.14 16.52 5.15
C VAL A 75 13.53 16.29 4.53
N SER A 76 14.51 15.85 5.32
CA SER A 76 15.86 15.47 4.89
C SER A 76 15.92 14.35 3.84
N LEU A 77 14.88 13.54 3.70
CA LEU A 77 14.79 12.44 2.75
C LEU A 77 13.82 12.73 1.60
N ASN A 78 13.03 13.81 1.68
CA ASN A 78 12.33 14.35 0.52
C ASN A 78 13.39 15.02 -0.38
N ASN A 79 13.78 14.34 -1.47
CA ASN A 79 14.84 14.70 -2.45
C ASN A 79 16.14 13.88 -2.39
N ALA A 80 16.22 12.82 -1.59
CA ALA A 80 17.40 11.93 -1.61
C ALA A 80 17.67 11.32 -3.01
N GLY A 81 16.64 11.22 -3.87
CA GLY A 81 16.78 10.80 -5.27
C GLY A 81 17.31 11.87 -6.24
N ASN A 82 17.42 13.14 -5.81
CA ASN A 82 17.95 14.24 -6.64
C ASN A 82 19.45 14.51 -6.39
N LEU A 83 20.11 13.72 -5.54
CA LEU A 83 21.55 13.87 -5.23
C LEU A 83 22.48 13.37 -6.35
N TYR A 84 21.92 12.83 -7.44
CA TYR A 84 22.67 12.29 -8.58
C TYR A 84 22.31 12.94 -9.93
N ASN A 85 21.72 14.14 -9.93
CA ASN A 85 21.53 14.96 -11.14
C ASN A 85 22.40 16.21 -11.09
#